data_AF-A0A5D6XNB1-F1
#
_entry.id   AF-A0A5D6XNB1-F1
#
_cell.length_a   1.000
_cell.length_b   1.000
_cell.length_c   1.000
_cell.angle_alpha   90.00
_cell.angle_beta   90.00
_cell.angle_gamma   90.00
#
_symmetry.space_group_name_H-M   'P 1'
#
loop_
_entity.id
_entity.type
_entity.pdbx_description
1 polymer ?
#
loop_
_entity_poly.entity_id
_entity_poly.type
_entity_poly.pdbx_seq_one_letter_code
_entity_poly.pdbx_strand_id
1 'polypeptide(L)'
;ATFDISCGLPLHEVDDKLGMSFIGSFNYISKQAVYRLFIAPYFQSLWWLMPSEYKMRYHEREIFKTVYRMLDRRLQEPPEEIAPRSDIMSLFIKRARELEDAGEDASVLDRETLSSAGPRICLGMNMSLLESKIFTATMLRHFSVKIQDGEATDRHYGFSMTLEMHGGLPLQMIPRTATA
;
A
#
# COMPACT_ATOMS: atom_id res chain seq x y z
N ALA A 1 7.07 -21.17 0.00
CA ALA A 1 5.87 -20.37 -0.29
C ALA A 1 6.34 -18.93 -0.44
N THR A 2 6.36 -18.41 -1.66
CA THR A 2 6.58 -16.99 -1.92
C THR A 2 5.29 -16.29 -1.50
N PHE A 3 5.32 -15.59 -0.36
CA PHE A 3 4.13 -14.90 0.14
C PHE A 3 3.94 -13.64 -0.68
N ASP A 4 3.01 -13.66 -1.64
CA ASP A 4 2.56 -12.48 -2.36
C ASP A 4 1.69 -11.59 -1.45
N ILE A 5 2.35 -10.91 -0.51
CA ILE A 5 1.75 -9.89 0.35
C ILE A 5 1.79 -8.59 -0.44
N SER A 6 0.70 -7.81 -0.44
CA SER A 6 0.42 -6.62 -1.28
C SER A 6 -0.50 -6.90 -2.48
N CYS A 7 -1.73 -7.38 -2.23
CA CYS A 7 -2.73 -7.57 -3.29
C CYS A 7 -2.28 -8.52 -4.42
N GLY A 8 -1.42 -9.51 -4.13
CA GLY A 8 -0.93 -10.45 -5.14
C GLY A 8 0.18 -9.91 -6.06
N LEU A 9 0.78 -8.76 -5.72
CA LEU A 9 1.91 -8.18 -6.44
C LEU A 9 3.22 -8.45 -5.69
N PRO A 10 4.20 -9.12 -6.31
CA PRO A 10 5.52 -9.25 -5.71
C PRO A 10 6.26 -7.90 -5.75
N LEU A 11 7.04 -7.60 -4.70
CA LEU A 11 7.70 -6.30 -4.53
C LEU A 11 8.66 -5.90 -5.66
N HIS A 12 9.22 -6.88 -6.38
CA HIS A 12 10.10 -6.61 -7.53
C HIS A 12 9.32 -6.10 -8.75
N GLU A 13 8.00 -6.34 -8.84
CA GLU A 13 7.15 -5.76 -9.88
C GLU A 13 6.86 -4.28 -9.62
N VAL A 14 7.09 -3.80 -8.39
CA VAL A 14 6.87 -2.40 -8.02
C VAL A 14 7.94 -1.48 -8.55
N ASP A 15 9.19 -1.89 -8.40
CA ASP A 15 10.35 -1.12 -8.81
C ASP A 15 11.55 -2.07 -8.81
N ASP A 16 12.52 -1.80 -9.69
CA ASP A 16 13.78 -2.55 -9.77
C ASP A 16 14.55 -2.51 -8.44
N LYS A 17 14.27 -1.48 -7.61
CA LYS A 17 14.78 -1.33 -6.24
C LYS A 17 13.81 -1.84 -5.18
N LEU A 18 13.04 -2.89 -5.47
CA LEU A 18 12.18 -3.58 -4.50
C LEU A 18 11.12 -2.67 -3.85
N GLY A 19 10.61 -1.70 -4.62
CA GLY A 19 9.62 -0.71 -4.16
C GLY A 19 10.20 0.51 -3.43
N MET A 20 11.52 0.62 -3.25
CA MET A 20 12.12 1.72 -2.49
C MET A 20 11.96 3.09 -3.16
N SER A 21 12.00 3.19 -4.49
CA SER A 21 11.76 4.47 -5.18
C SER A 21 10.31 4.95 -5.01
N PHE A 22 9.37 4.00 -5.07
CA PHE A 22 7.96 4.26 -4.84
C PHE A 22 7.72 4.79 -3.42
N ILE A 23 8.25 4.09 -2.40
CA ILE A 23 8.13 4.50 -1.00
C ILE A 23 8.78 5.87 -0.78
N GLY A 24 9.96 6.12 -1.36
CA GLY A 24 10.63 7.41 -1.25
C GLY A 24 9.79 8.56 -1.81
N SER A 25 9.17 8.36 -2.98
CA SER A 25 8.27 9.35 -3.60
C SER A 25 6.99 9.54 -2.78
N PHE A 26 6.39 8.45 -2.29
CA PHE A 26 5.20 8.50 -1.45
C PHE A 26 5.44 9.25 -0.13
N ASN A 27 6.56 8.96 0.54
CA ASN A 27 6.94 9.63 1.78
C ASN A 27 7.20 11.12 1.56
N TYR A 28 7.81 11.50 0.42
CA TYR A 28 8.00 12.92 0.08
C TYR A 28 6.67 13.66 -0.05
N ILE A 29 5.72 13.10 -0.81
CA ILE A 29 4.40 13.72 -1.01
C ILE A 29 3.63 13.77 0.31
N SER A 30 3.64 12.69 1.09
CA SER A 30 2.91 12.62 2.37
C SER A 30 3.42 13.65 3.39
N LYS A 31 4.74 13.82 3.50
CA LYS A 31 5.34 14.87 4.34
C LYS A 31 4.99 16.27 3.84
N GLN A 32 5.03 16.48 2.53
CA GLN A 32 4.68 17.78 1.94
C GLN A 32 3.20 18.12 2.12
N ALA A 33 2.30 17.13 2.00
CA ALA A 33 0.87 17.29 2.25
C ALA A 33 0.59 17.68 3.71
N VAL A 34 1.26 17.01 4.67
CA VAL A 34 1.14 17.34 6.08
C VAL A 34 1.73 18.70 6.44
N TYR A 35 2.87 19.07 5.86
CA TYR A 35 3.44 20.40 6.03
C TYR A 35 2.46 21.50 5.57
N ARG A 36 1.81 21.30 4.40
CA ARG A 36 0.77 22.20 3.89
C ARG A 36 -0.43 22.29 4.81
N LEU A 37 -0.87 21.15 5.33
CA LEU A 37 -2.08 21.07 6.14
C LEU A 37 -1.90 21.70 7.54
N PHE A 38 -0.74 21.48 8.18
CA PHE A 38 -0.54 21.83 9.59
C PHE A 38 0.41 23.01 9.84
N ILE A 39 1.39 23.24 8.98
CA ILE A 39 2.44 24.26 9.23
C ILE A 39 2.22 25.50 8.35
N ALA A 40 1.84 25.31 7.10
CA ALA A 40 1.62 26.40 6.14
C ALA A 40 0.17 26.44 5.60
N PRO A 41 -0.87 26.56 6.46
CA PRO A 41 -2.27 26.53 6.01
C PRO A 41 -2.63 27.68 5.06
N TYR A 42 -1.89 28.79 5.10
CA TYR A 42 -2.03 29.92 4.17
C TYR A 42 -1.39 29.69 2.79
N PHE A 43 -0.96 28.46 2.47
CA PHE A 43 -0.35 28.13 1.17
C PHE A 43 -1.25 28.48 -0.02
N GLN A 44 -2.57 28.47 0.16
CA GLN A 44 -3.52 28.87 -0.89
C GLN A 44 -3.31 30.32 -1.33
N SER A 45 -2.87 31.20 -0.42
CA SER A 45 -2.60 32.62 -0.70
C SER A 45 -1.14 32.89 -1.10
N LEU A 46 -0.20 32.02 -0.71
CA LEU A 46 1.24 32.18 -0.93
C LEU A 46 1.85 30.99 -1.69
N TRP A 47 1.20 30.55 -2.78
CA TRP A 47 1.64 29.38 -3.57
C TRP A 47 3.08 29.52 -4.09
N TRP A 48 3.55 30.74 -4.37
CA TRP A 48 4.93 30.98 -4.86
C TRP A 48 6.02 30.79 -3.79
N LEU A 49 5.68 30.84 -2.51
CA LEU A 49 6.62 30.67 -1.38
C LEU A 49 6.72 29.19 -0.95
N MET A 50 6.01 28.30 -1.65
CA MET A 50 5.96 26.89 -1.33
C MET A 50 7.23 26.16 -1.79
N PRO A 51 7.70 25.13 -1.06
CA PRO A 51 8.76 24.23 -1.53
C PRO A 51 8.39 23.67 -2.91
N SER A 52 9.38 23.52 -3.80
CA SER A 52 9.18 23.32 -5.24
C SER A 52 7.99 22.43 -5.59
N GLU A 53 6.87 23.05 -5.99
CA GLU A 53 5.65 22.38 -6.46
C GLU A 53 5.98 21.40 -7.59
N TYR A 54 6.94 21.80 -8.44
CA TYR A 54 7.53 20.95 -9.47
C TYR A 54 8.00 19.59 -8.95
N LYS A 55 8.76 19.56 -7.84
CA LYS A 55 9.28 18.31 -7.25
C LYS A 55 8.15 17.45 -6.71
N MET A 56 7.10 18.05 -6.15
CA MET A 56 5.92 17.31 -5.70
C MET A 56 5.19 16.67 -6.90
N ARG A 57 4.93 17.45 -7.96
CA ARG A 57 4.33 16.95 -9.21
C ARG A 57 5.16 15.86 -9.88
N TYR A 58 6.49 15.95 -9.79
CA TYR A 58 7.38 14.90 -10.27
C TYR A 58 7.18 13.59 -9.50
N HIS A 59 7.23 13.62 -8.16
CA HIS A 59 7.01 12.42 -7.35
C HIS A 59 5.59 11.86 -7.53
N GLU A 60 4.59 12.72 -7.64
CA GLU A 60 3.21 12.33 -7.93
C GLU A 60 3.13 11.54 -9.25
N ARG A 61 3.77 12.07 -10.30
CA ARG A 61 3.81 11.42 -11.60
C ARG A 61 4.50 10.07 -11.56
N GLU A 62 5.62 9.94 -10.83
CA GLU A 62 6.32 8.66 -10.70
C GLU A 62 5.48 7.61 -9.98
N ILE A 63 4.80 7.99 -8.89
CA ILE A 63 3.87 7.09 -8.18
C ILE A 63 2.77 6.62 -9.12
N PHE A 64 2.06 7.55 -9.77
CA PHE A 64 0.95 7.21 -10.65
C PHE A 64 1.41 6.38 -11.85
N LYS A 65 2.56 6.70 -12.44
CA LYS A 65 3.14 5.92 -13.54
C LYS A 65 3.39 4.47 -13.14
N THR A 66 3.89 4.23 -11.92
CA THR A 66 4.10 2.86 -11.41
C THR A 66 2.76 2.16 -11.16
N VAL A 67 1.82 2.82 -10.49
CA VAL A 67 0.50 2.25 -10.19
C VAL A 67 -0.27 1.90 -11.45
N TYR A 68 -0.37 2.84 -12.41
CA TYR A 68 -1.09 2.59 -13.66
C TYR A 68 -0.43 1.50 -14.48
N ARG A 69 0.91 1.44 -14.54
CA ARG A 69 1.61 0.34 -15.22
C ARG A 69 1.22 -1.03 -14.67
N MET A 70 1.11 -1.17 -13.35
CA MET A 70 0.67 -2.44 -12.73
C MET A 70 -0.79 -2.75 -13.04
N LEU A 71 -1.64 -1.74 -12.89
CA LEU A 71 -3.08 -1.89 -13.08
C LEU A 71 -3.39 -2.28 -14.53
N ASP A 72 -2.78 -1.58 -15.50
CA ASP A 72 -2.95 -1.86 -16.92
C ASP A 72 -2.48 -3.28 -17.26
N ARG A 73 -1.34 -3.71 -16.71
CA ARG A 73 -0.83 -5.07 -16.92
C ARG A 73 -1.81 -6.12 -16.38
N ARG A 74 -2.34 -5.93 -15.16
CA ARG A 74 -3.29 -6.88 -14.55
C ARG A 74 -4.65 -6.88 -15.24
N LEU A 75 -5.13 -5.73 -15.72
CA LEU A 75 -6.39 -5.64 -16.47
C LEU A 75 -6.32 -6.36 -17.82
N GLN A 76 -5.15 -6.39 -18.46
CA GLN A 76 -4.92 -7.07 -19.73
C GLN A 76 -4.78 -8.59 -19.62
N GLU A 77 -4.63 -9.15 -18.42
CA GLU A 77 -4.49 -10.60 -18.23
C GLU A 77 -5.79 -11.34 -18.60
N PRO A 78 -5.69 -12.48 -19.33
CA PRO A 78 -6.86 -13.23 -19.76
C PRO A 78 -7.61 -13.83 -18.55
N PRO A 79 -8.94 -14.01 -18.64
CA PRO A 79 -9.75 -14.54 -17.53
C PRO A 79 -9.25 -15.89 -16.99
N GLU A 80 -8.66 -16.72 -17.85
CA GLU A 80 -8.12 -18.04 -17.50
C GLU A 80 -6.92 -17.98 -16.53
N GLU A 81 -6.07 -16.95 -16.65
CA GLU A 81 -4.92 -16.75 -15.76
C GLU A 81 -5.30 -16.09 -14.42
N ILE A 82 -6.39 -15.33 -14.41
CA ILE A 82 -6.92 -14.63 -13.23
C ILE A 82 -7.76 -15.59 -12.37
N ALA A 83 -8.53 -16.49 -12.98
CA ALA A 83 -9.43 -17.42 -12.30
C ALA A 83 -8.82 -18.23 -11.13
N PRO A 84 -7.57 -18.76 -11.21
CA PRO A 84 -6.97 -19.49 -10.09
C PRO A 84 -6.46 -18.58 -8.96
N ARG A 85 -6.37 -17.26 -9.15
CA ARG A 85 -5.80 -16.35 -8.16
C ARG A 85 -6.89 -15.84 -7.21
N SER A 86 -6.59 -15.85 -5.92
CA SER A 86 -7.46 -15.33 -4.86
C SER A 86 -7.02 -13.98 -4.30
N ASP A 87 -6.18 -13.24 -5.04
CA ASP A 87 -5.71 -11.93 -4.64
C ASP A 87 -6.78 -10.84 -4.86
N ILE A 88 -6.64 -9.73 -4.14
CA ILE A 88 -7.59 -8.61 -4.18
C ILE A 88 -7.80 -8.07 -5.59
N MET A 89 -6.72 -7.89 -6.37
CA MET A 89 -6.82 -7.30 -7.70
C MET A 89 -7.57 -8.24 -8.64
N SER A 90 -7.26 -9.53 -8.63
CA SER A 90 -7.95 -10.56 -9.40
C SER A 90 -9.44 -10.61 -9.06
N LEU A 91 -9.80 -10.51 -7.76
CA LEU A 91 -11.20 -10.47 -7.32
C LEU A 91 -11.92 -9.21 -7.81
N PHE A 92 -11.30 -8.04 -7.74
CA PHE A 92 -11.89 -6.80 -8.24
C PHE A 92 -12.05 -6.82 -9.77
N ILE A 93 -11.06 -7.32 -10.50
CA ILE A 93 -11.12 -7.44 -11.97
C ILE A 93 -12.23 -8.40 -12.37
N LYS A 94 -12.32 -9.57 -11.72
CA LYS A 94 -13.40 -10.52 -11.97
C LYS A 94 -14.76 -9.88 -11.71
N ARG A 95 -14.92 -9.19 -10.58
CA ARG A 95 -16.18 -8.54 -10.24
C ARG A 95 -16.53 -7.41 -11.21
N ALA A 96 -15.55 -6.62 -11.65
CA ALA A 96 -15.76 -5.57 -12.64
C ALA A 96 -16.27 -6.15 -13.97
N ARG A 97 -15.65 -7.23 -14.47
CA ARG A 97 -16.07 -7.92 -15.70
C ARG A 97 -17.47 -8.53 -15.58
N GLU A 98 -17.78 -9.17 -14.44
CA GLU A 98 -19.13 -9.70 -14.17
C GLU A 98 -20.23 -8.62 -14.22
N LEU A 99 -19.92 -7.40 -13.75
CA LEU A 99 -20.87 -6.29 -13.75
C LEU A 99 -21.05 -5.69 -15.15
N GLU A 100 -19.96 -5.58 -15.93
CA GLU A 100 -20.01 -5.18 -17.35
C GLU A 100 -20.88 -6.15 -18.18
N ASP A 101 -20.70 -7.46 -17.98
CA ASP A 101 -21.48 -8.50 -18.68
C ASP A 101 -22.96 -8.53 -18.26
N ALA A 102 -23.26 -8.16 -17.01
CA ALA A 102 -24.62 -8.10 -16.50
C ALA A 102 -25.43 -6.89 -17.02
N GLY A 103 -24.78 -5.97 -17.76
CA GLY A 103 -25.42 -4.74 -18.23
C GLY A 103 -25.88 -3.82 -17.10
N GLU A 104 -25.47 -4.09 -15.87
CA GLU A 104 -25.67 -3.22 -14.73
C GLU A 104 -24.61 -2.13 -14.83
N ASP A 105 -25.06 -0.88 -14.97
CA ASP A 105 -24.26 0.32 -14.75
C ASP A 105 -23.97 0.37 -13.23
N ALA A 106 -23.17 -0.59 -12.78
CA ALA A 106 -23.13 -1.00 -11.41
C ALA A 106 -22.32 0.05 -10.67
N SER A 107 -23.05 0.95 -10.03
CA SER A 107 -22.61 1.71 -8.89
C SER A 107 -21.97 0.74 -7.89
N VAL A 108 -20.66 0.54 -7.99
CA VAL A 108 -19.77 -0.13 -7.02
C VAL A 108 -19.79 0.60 -5.65
N LEU A 109 -20.71 1.56 -5.47
CA LEU A 109 -20.96 2.40 -4.32
C LEU A 109 -22.42 2.27 -3.84
N ASP A 110 -23.01 1.07 -3.84
CA ASP A 110 -24.33 0.93 -3.26
C ASP A 110 -24.31 1.20 -1.74
N ARG A 111 -25.35 1.91 -1.28
CA ARG A 111 -25.49 2.57 0.03
C ARG A 111 -25.38 1.59 1.20
N GLU A 112 -25.69 0.32 0.97
CA GLU A 112 -25.66 -0.74 1.98
C GLU A 112 -24.23 -1.24 2.25
N THR A 113 -23.37 -1.27 1.23
CA THR A 113 -21.92 -1.58 1.37
C THR A 113 -21.14 -0.46 2.05
N LEU A 114 -21.64 0.78 1.96
CA LEU A 114 -21.09 1.97 2.63
C LEU A 114 -21.41 1.99 4.15
N SER A 115 -22.27 1.10 4.64
CA SER A 115 -22.68 1.03 6.03
C SER A 115 -21.93 -0.05 6.82
N SER A 116 -20.67 0.25 7.13
CA SER A 116 -20.10 -0.19 8.41
C SER A 116 -19.27 0.90 9.10
N ALA A 117 -18.82 1.95 8.39
CA ALA A 117 -18.27 3.18 9.00
C ALA A 117 -18.11 4.35 7.99
N GLY A 118 -19.13 4.64 7.18
CA GLY A 118 -19.21 5.87 6.35
C GLY A 118 -18.67 5.76 4.92
N PRO A 119 -18.78 6.85 4.12
CA PRO A 119 -18.67 6.78 2.66
C PRO A 119 -17.26 6.52 2.10
N ARG A 120 -16.24 6.46 2.97
CA ARG A 120 -14.83 6.27 2.59
C ARG A 120 -14.16 5.16 3.41
N ILE A 121 -14.91 4.13 3.79
CA ILE A 121 -14.33 2.94 4.42
C ILE A 121 -13.32 2.29 3.47
N CYS A 122 -12.16 1.89 3.99
CA CYS A 122 -11.13 1.25 3.19
C CYS A 122 -11.64 -0.11 2.68
N LEU A 123 -11.90 -0.21 1.38
CA LEU A 123 -12.33 -1.45 0.73
C LEU A 123 -11.35 -2.62 0.99
N GLY A 124 -10.07 -2.31 1.19
CA GLY A 124 -9.03 -3.28 1.51
C GLY A 124 -8.90 -3.65 2.99
N MET A 125 -9.67 -3.05 3.93
CA MET A 125 -9.40 -3.16 5.37
C MET A 125 -9.32 -4.60 5.89
N ASN A 126 -10.35 -5.41 5.63
CA ASN A 126 -10.40 -6.77 6.14
C ASN A 126 -9.28 -7.65 5.57
N MET A 127 -8.94 -7.45 4.30
CA MET A 127 -7.90 -8.20 3.65
C MET A 127 -6.50 -7.76 4.10
N SER A 128 -6.25 -6.44 4.21
CA SER A 128 -5.00 -5.92 4.78
C SER A 128 -4.75 -6.45 6.19
N LEU A 129 -5.81 -6.56 7.02
CA LEU A 129 -5.71 -7.16 8.35
C LEU A 129 -5.43 -8.67 8.29
N LEU A 130 -6.05 -9.39 7.36
CA LEU A 130 -5.82 -10.83 7.18
C LEU A 130 -4.39 -11.12 6.69
N GLU A 131 -3.92 -10.40 5.67
CA GLU A 131 -2.54 -10.48 5.17
C GLU A 131 -1.54 -10.18 6.30
N SER A 132 -1.77 -9.10 7.06
CA SER A 132 -0.90 -8.73 8.20
C SER A 132 -0.87 -9.81 9.27
N LYS A 133 -2.02 -10.42 9.59
CA LYS A 133 -2.12 -11.52 10.57
C LYS A 133 -1.38 -12.76 10.09
N ILE A 134 -1.61 -13.18 8.85
CA ILE A 134 -0.95 -14.36 8.26
C ILE A 134 0.56 -14.14 8.17
N PHE A 135 0.98 -12.97 7.70
CA PHE A 135 2.39 -12.59 7.64
C PHE A 135 3.03 -12.63 9.03
N THR A 136 2.44 -11.96 10.01
CA THR A 136 2.96 -11.91 11.38
C THR A 136 3.02 -13.31 12.00
N ALA A 137 1.95 -14.10 11.88
CA ALA A 137 1.90 -15.47 12.40
C ALA A 137 2.96 -16.37 11.76
N THR A 138 3.13 -16.27 10.43
CA THR A 138 4.15 -17.03 9.69
C THR A 138 5.56 -16.62 10.11
N MET A 139 5.82 -15.32 10.21
CA MET A 139 7.11 -14.79 10.65
C MET A 139 7.46 -15.27 12.06
N LEU A 140 6.52 -15.17 13.01
CA LEU A 140 6.75 -15.63 14.38
C LEU A 140 6.93 -17.15 14.49
N ARG A 141 6.26 -17.93 13.63
CA ARG A 141 6.38 -19.39 13.58
C ARG A 141 7.75 -19.84 13.08
N HIS A 142 8.24 -19.25 11.99
CA HIS A 142 9.49 -19.68 11.35
C HIS A 142 10.73 -18.95 11.86
N PHE A 143 10.57 -17.77 12.44
CA PHE A 143 11.68 -16.92 12.88
C PHE A 143 11.50 -16.46 14.33
N SER A 144 12.60 -16.44 15.05
CA SER A 144 12.75 -15.66 16.27
C SER A 144 13.09 -14.24 15.88
N VAL A 145 12.17 -13.32 16.12
CA VAL A 145 12.29 -11.91 15.77
C VAL A 145 12.79 -11.13 16.98
N LYS A 146 13.85 -10.34 16.80
CA LYS A 146 14.35 -9.38 17.79
C LYS A 146 14.58 -8.03 17.11
N ILE A 147 14.56 -6.95 17.88
CA ILE A 147 15.08 -5.65 17.41
C ILE A 147 16.59 -5.81 17.24
N GLN A 148 17.15 -5.26 16.16
CA GLN A 148 18.58 -5.31 15.88
C GLN A 148 19.40 -4.75 17.04
N ASP A 149 20.52 -5.41 17.37
CA ASP A 149 21.38 -5.00 18.47
C ASP A 149 21.87 -3.55 18.28
N GLY A 150 21.75 -2.73 19.33
CA GLY A 150 22.14 -1.32 19.32
C GLY A 150 21.03 -0.34 18.91
N GLU A 151 19.88 -0.84 18.45
CA GLU A 151 18.72 0.01 18.11
C GLU A 151 17.78 0.22 19.29
N ALA A 152 17.20 1.42 19.39
CA ALA A 152 16.27 1.76 20.47
C ALA A 152 14.94 1.00 20.32
N THR A 153 14.44 0.45 21.44
CA THR A 153 13.12 -0.22 21.47
C THR A 153 11.97 0.79 21.34
N ASP A 154 12.12 1.98 21.92
CA ASP A 154 11.16 3.07 21.73
C ASP A 154 11.41 3.76 20.38
N ARG A 155 10.34 3.88 19.59
CA ARG A 155 10.41 4.34 18.19
C ARG A 155 9.57 5.58 18.02
N HIS A 156 10.21 6.63 17.53
CA HIS A 156 9.50 7.86 17.18
C HIS A 156 8.74 7.67 15.86
N TYR A 157 7.48 8.10 15.87
CA TYR A 157 6.68 8.20 14.65
C TYR A 157 7.01 9.50 13.93
N GLY A 158 7.12 9.42 12.61
CA GLY A 158 7.32 10.59 11.76
C GLY A 158 6.04 11.43 11.68
N PHE A 159 6.21 12.75 11.58
CA PHE A 159 5.11 13.64 11.22
C PHE A 159 4.81 13.49 9.72
N SER A 160 3.87 12.61 9.39
CA SER A 160 3.45 12.25 8.03
C SER A 160 1.93 12.08 7.96
N MET A 161 1.37 12.08 6.74
CA MET A 161 -0.07 11.90 6.51
C MET A 161 -0.52 10.50 6.92
N THR A 162 0.40 9.55 6.88
CA THR A 162 0.26 8.18 7.36
C THR A 162 1.10 7.98 8.62
N LEU A 163 0.68 7.05 9.49
CA LEU A 163 1.47 6.69 10.67
C LEU A 163 2.72 5.91 10.23
N GLU A 164 3.86 6.61 10.14
CA GLU A 164 5.14 6.05 9.71
C GLU A 164 6.10 5.95 10.90
N MET A 165 6.77 4.81 11.09
CA MET A 165 7.88 4.69 12.04
C MET A 165 9.14 5.30 11.44
N HIS A 166 9.79 6.23 12.15
CA HIS A 166 10.96 6.93 11.63
C HIS A 166 12.15 5.99 11.41
N GLY A 167 12.52 5.71 10.15
CA GLY A 167 13.61 4.77 9.83
C GLY A 167 13.18 3.30 9.87
N GLY A 168 11.88 3.03 9.91
CA GLY A 168 11.33 1.68 9.91
C GLY A 168 11.57 0.92 11.22
N LEU A 169 11.38 -0.41 11.13
CA LEU A 169 11.56 -1.34 12.23
C LEU A 169 12.75 -2.26 11.93
N PRO A 170 13.94 -2.00 12.50
CA PRO A 170 15.14 -2.81 12.24
C PRO A 170 15.02 -4.14 12.99
N LEU A 171 14.55 -5.16 12.28
CA LEU A 171 14.36 -6.50 12.82
C LEU A 171 15.51 -7.42 12.44
N GLN A 172 16.05 -8.12 13.43
CA GLN A 172 16.88 -9.29 13.24
C GLN A 172 15.98 -10.53 13.26
N MET A 173 15.97 -11.26 12.14
CA MET A 173 15.21 -12.49 11.98
C MET A 173 16.15 -13.70 12.08
N ILE A 174 16.00 -14.51 13.12
CA ILE A 174 16.80 -15.72 13.34
C ILE A 174 15.92 -16.93 13.01
N PRO A 175 16.25 -17.77 12.01
CA PRO A 175 15.46 -18.96 11.70
C PRO A 175 15.32 -19.85 12.93
N ARG A 176 14.09 -20.23 13.27
CA ARG A 176 13.85 -21.26 14.28
C ARG A 176 14.17 -22.60 13.63
N THR A 177 15.13 -23.34 14.18
CA THR A 177 15.29 -24.76 13.84
C THR A 177 13.96 -25.46 14.10
N ALA A 178 13.38 -26.05 13.06
CA ALA A 178 12.15 -26.82 13.18
C ALA A 178 12.41 -27.96 14.17
N THR A 179 11.87 -27.85 15.38
CA THR A 179 11.61 -29.03 16.20
C THR A 179 10.58 -29.84 15.41
N ALA A 180 11.03 -31.01 14.93
CA ALA A 180 10.25 -31.98 14.17
C ALA A 180 8.95 -32.36 14.91
#